data_AF-A0A424NBF9-F1
#
_entry.id   AF-A0A424NBF9-F1
#
_cell.length_a   1.000
_cell.length_b   1.000
_cell.length_c   1.000
_cell.angle_alpha   90.00
_cell.angle_beta   90.00
_cell.angle_gamma   90.00
#
_symmetry.space_group_name_H-M   'P 1'
#
loop_
_entity.id
_entity.type
_entity.pdbx_description
1 polymer ?
#
loop_
_entity_poly.entity_id
_entity_poly.type
_entity_poly.pdbx_seq_one_letter_code
_entity_poly.pdbx_strand_id
1 'polypeptide(L)'
;MKLIIRKTHKYLSFFISVQLLLWTVSGIYFAFNKIELVRGEQYRVQPKDYVITDNLNFIIPDATSINVQRLLDTTIIVATTPSGKNFYDSNGTPLGKLSPDQAMEIVSLKTTLKPLAVQEITKTKKGSEYRGRDLPIYKVDTENNLGKLINVYVSVFSGDIVAIRSNQWRIWDLMWGFHIMDWVERDNIDNLLLKIFSILALVSSITGVLLFFKLDVKKNEQP
;
A
#
# COMPACT_ATOMS: atom_id res chain seq x y z
N MET A 1 -34.02 -30.64 -17.82
CA MET A 1 -32.89 -30.58 -16.85
C MET A 1 -31.49 -30.39 -17.48
N LYS A 2 -31.18 -31.00 -18.65
CA LYS A 2 -29.84 -30.96 -19.28
C LYS A 2 -29.37 -29.58 -19.80
N LEU A 3 -30.27 -28.73 -20.31
CA LEU A 3 -29.91 -27.43 -20.92
C LEU A 3 -29.48 -26.37 -19.90
N ILE A 4 -30.15 -26.32 -18.74
CA ILE A 4 -29.86 -25.34 -17.67
C ILE A 4 -28.49 -25.64 -17.08
N ILE A 5 -28.22 -26.90 -16.70
CA ILE A 5 -26.93 -27.33 -16.16
C ILE A 5 -25.79 -26.99 -17.13
N ARG A 6 -25.97 -27.28 -18.43
CA ARG A 6 -24.95 -27.00 -19.46
C ARG A 6 -24.71 -25.50 -19.66
N LYS A 7 -25.77 -24.69 -19.65
CA LYS A 7 -25.64 -23.22 -19.74
C LYS A 7 -24.96 -22.65 -18.50
N THR A 8 -25.40 -23.04 -17.31
CA THR A 8 -24.82 -22.59 -16.03
C THR A 8 -23.35 -22.98 -15.95
N HIS A 9 -23.00 -24.24 -16.25
CA HIS A 9 -21.61 -24.68 -16.23
C HIS A 9 -20.74 -23.92 -17.24
N LYS A 10 -21.25 -23.63 -18.45
CA LYS A 10 -20.52 -22.84 -19.45
C LYS A 10 -20.19 -21.43 -18.96
N TYR A 11 -21.17 -20.70 -18.46
CA TYR A 11 -20.97 -19.31 -18.01
C TYR A 11 -20.17 -19.25 -16.70
N LEU A 12 -20.41 -20.17 -15.77
CA LEU A 12 -19.65 -20.27 -14.53
C LEU A 12 -18.18 -20.59 -14.80
N SER A 13 -17.90 -21.57 -15.66
CA SER A 13 -16.53 -21.92 -16.03
C SER A 13 -15.83 -20.76 -16.74
N PHE A 14 -16.54 -20.05 -17.64
CA PHE A 14 -15.97 -18.86 -18.28
C PHE A 14 -15.60 -17.77 -17.27
N PHE A 15 -16.49 -17.44 -16.34
CA PHE A 15 -16.22 -16.45 -15.29
C PHE A 15 -15.02 -16.87 -14.42
N ILE A 16 -14.96 -18.14 -14.02
CA ILE A 16 -13.82 -18.69 -13.26
C ILE A 16 -12.53 -18.62 -14.09
N SER A 17 -12.55 -19.00 -15.37
CA SER A 17 -11.36 -18.92 -16.22
C SER A 17 -10.86 -17.49 -16.40
N VAL A 18 -11.76 -16.51 -16.58
CA VAL A 18 -11.39 -15.08 -16.70
C VAL A 18 -10.70 -14.60 -15.43
N GLN A 19 -11.27 -14.89 -14.27
CA GLN A 19 -10.68 -14.46 -13.00
C GLN A 19 -9.38 -15.21 -12.68
N LEU A 20 -9.25 -16.50 -13.02
CA LEU A 20 -7.98 -17.22 -12.95
C LEU A 20 -6.91 -16.61 -13.86
N LEU A 21 -7.28 -16.18 -15.07
CA LEU A 21 -6.38 -15.47 -15.97
C LEU A 21 -5.90 -14.15 -15.35
N LEU A 22 -6.81 -13.34 -14.79
CA LEU A 22 -6.45 -12.11 -14.08
C LEU A 22 -5.52 -12.39 -12.89
N TRP A 23 -5.78 -13.47 -12.15
CA TRP A 23 -4.95 -13.92 -11.04
C TRP A 23 -3.53 -14.32 -11.50
N THR A 24 -3.42 -15.06 -12.59
CA THR A 24 -2.12 -15.44 -13.18
C THR A 24 -1.37 -14.23 -13.73
N VAL A 25 -2.03 -13.36 -14.48
CA VAL A 25 -1.41 -12.15 -15.04
C VAL A 25 -0.89 -11.23 -13.94
N SER A 26 -1.67 -11.02 -12.87
CA SER A 26 -1.23 -10.24 -11.71
C SER A 26 -0.09 -10.91 -10.96
N GLY A 27 -0.13 -12.23 -10.77
CA GLY A 27 0.96 -13.00 -10.16
C GLY A 27 2.28 -12.89 -10.94
N ILE A 28 2.22 -13.00 -12.28
CA ILE A 28 3.37 -12.76 -13.16
C ILE A 28 3.87 -11.33 -12.97
N TYR A 29 2.98 -10.33 -13.02
CA TYR A 29 3.36 -8.94 -12.82
C TYR A 29 4.13 -8.74 -11.49
N PHE A 30 3.66 -9.33 -10.38
CA PHE A 30 4.34 -9.26 -9.10
C PHE A 30 5.71 -9.92 -9.10
N ALA A 31 5.87 -11.07 -9.76
CA ALA A 31 7.14 -11.77 -9.83
C ALA A 31 8.23 -10.97 -10.56
N PHE A 32 7.85 -10.15 -11.55
CA PHE A 32 8.79 -9.33 -12.33
C PHE A 32 8.95 -7.90 -11.79
N ASN A 33 8.17 -7.47 -10.80
CA ASN A 33 8.23 -6.13 -10.23
C ASN A 33 8.67 -6.17 -8.76
N LYS A 34 9.85 -5.63 -8.47
CA LYS A 34 10.36 -5.54 -7.09
C LYS A 34 9.47 -4.62 -6.25
N ILE A 35 9.00 -5.13 -5.11
CA ILE A 35 8.06 -4.42 -4.24
C ILE A 35 8.68 -3.17 -3.62
N GLU A 36 9.99 -3.16 -3.41
CA GLU A 36 10.75 -2.01 -2.88
C GLU A 36 10.67 -0.82 -3.85
N LEU A 37 10.80 -1.10 -5.16
CA LEU A 37 10.67 -0.08 -6.21
C LEU A 37 9.24 0.45 -6.30
N VAL A 38 8.26 -0.45 -6.19
CA VAL A 38 6.83 -0.12 -6.17
C VAL A 38 6.48 0.76 -4.97
N ARG A 39 7.07 0.50 -3.79
CA ARG A 39 6.90 1.30 -2.57
C ARG A 39 7.62 2.65 -2.61
N GLY A 40 8.42 2.88 -3.65
CA GLY A 40 9.16 4.12 -3.82
C GLY A 40 10.45 4.18 -3.02
N GLU A 41 10.98 3.06 -2.53
CA GLU A 41 12.19 3.04 -1.70
C GLU A 41 13.40 3.61 -2.42
N GLN A 42 13.49 3.44 -3.75
CA GLN A 42 14.56 4.05 -4.55
C GLN A 42 14.59 5.59 -4.53
N TYR A 43 13.50 6.23 -4.09
CA TYR A 43 13.42 7.68 -3.99
C TYR A 43 13.77 8.18 -2.59
N ARG A 44 13.80 7.30 -1.59
CA ARG A 44 14.10 7.69 -0.21
C ARG A 44 15.60 7.92 -0.07
N VAL A 45 15.94 9.03 0.56
CA VAL A 45 17.29 9.33 1.03
C VAL A 45 17.28 9.06 2.53
N GLN A 46 18.29 8.34 3.02
CA GLN A 46 18.53 8.22 4.46
C GLN A 46 19.47 9.36 4.86
N PRO A 47 18.96 10.47 5.41
CA PRO A 47 19.83 11.50 5.94
C PRO A 47 20.65 10.90 7.10
N LYS A 48 21.90 11.36 7.24
CA LYS A 48 22.67 11.12 8.46
C LYS A 48 22.05 11.95 9.56
N ASP A 49 21.11 11.36 10.29
CA ASP A 49 20.46 12.03 11.39
C ASP A 49 21.29 11.95 12.66
N TYR A 50 21.35 13.07 13.36
CA TYR A 50 21.72 13.14 14.77
C TYR A 50 20.54 13.76 15.51
N VAL A 51 20.38 13.37 16.76
CA VAL A 51 19.36 13.94 17.64
C VAL A 51 20.08 14.66 18.77
N ILE A 52 19.78 15.94 18.95
CA ILE A 52 20.25 16.70 20.11
C ILE A 52 19.26 16.43 21.23
N THR A 53 19.70 15.74 22.28
CA THR A 53 18.87 15.36 23.45
C THR A 53 19.16 16.22 24.68
N ASP A 54 19.96 17.27 24.54
CA ASP A 54 20.30 18.14 25.66
C ASP A 54 19.05 18.82 26.21
N ASN A 55 18.92 18.83 27.54
CA ASN A 55 17.87 19.54 28.29
C ASN A 55 16.42 19.05 28.08
N LEU A 56 16.21 17.80 27.67
CA LEU A 56 14.88 17.19 27.66
C LEU A 56 14.42 16.88 29.09
N ASN A 57 13.73 17.83 29.74
CA ASN A 57 13.26 17.70 31.12
C ASN A 57 11.80 18.11 31.28
N PHE A 58 10.89 17.24 30.86
CA PHE A 58 9.45 17.41 31.05
C PHE A 58 8.75 16.07 31.17
N ILE A 59 7.56 16.08 31.78
CA ILE A 59 6.78 14.86 32.05
C ILE A 59 5.65 14.77 31.04
N ILE A 60 5.56 13.63 30.34
CA ILE A 60 4.42 13.28 29.51
C ILE A 60 3.60 12.23 30.25
N PRO A 61 2.45 12.59 30.85
CA PRO A 61 1.61 11.64 31.57
C PRO A 61 1.07 10.56 30.61
N ASP A 62 0.93 9.34 31.13
CA ASP A 62 0.32 8.20 30.42
C ASP A 62 1.01 7.81 29.09
N ALA A 63 2.27 8.21 28.88
CA ALA A 63 3.04 7.80 27.72
C ALA A 63 3.40 6.31 27.79
N THR A 64 2.97 5.54 26.79
CA THR A 64 3.32 4.13 26.62
C THR A 64 4.63 3.95 25.85
N SER A 65 4.94 4.89 24.95
CA SER A 65 6.22 4.95 24.25
C SER A 65 6.59 6.38 23.90
N ILE A 66 7.89 6.67 23.88
CA ILE A 66 8.45 7.96 23.51
C ILE A 66 9.49 7.72 22.42
N ASN A 67 9.36 8.43 21.31
CA ASN A 67 10.35 8.47 20.24
C ASN A 67 10.86 9.91 20.09
N VAL A 68 12.18 10.08 20.13
CA VAL A 68 12.83 11.37 19.90
C VAL A 68 13.41 11.34 18.50
N GLN A 69 12.98 12.27 17.65
CA GLN A 69 13.43 12.36 16.27
C GLN A 69 13.72 13.80 15.87
N ARG A 70 14.55 13.98 14.84
CA ARG A 70 14.83 15.28 14.26
C ARG A 70 13.80 15.63 13.19
N LEU A 71 13.30 16.85 13.24
CA LEU A 71 12.42 17.45 12.24
C LEU A 71 13.09 18.72 11.72
N LEU A 72 13.61 18.69 10.49
CA LEU A 72 14.42 19.77 9.92
C LEU A 72 15.59 20.10 10.88
N ASP A 73 15.61 21.28 11.49
CA ASP A 73 16.65 21.70 12.45
C ASP A 73 16.23 21.63 13.92
N THR A 74 15.06 21.05 14.23
CA THR A 74 14.55 20.94 15.60
C THR A 74 14.44 19.48 16.05
N THR A 75 14.63 19.25 17.36
CA THR A 75 14.31 17.96 17.98
C THR A 75 12.84 17.96 18.37
N ILE A 76 12.12 16.91 17.94
CA ILE A 76 10.72 16.69 18.29
C ILE A 76 10.56 15.38 19.05
N ILE A 77 9.53 15.33 19.87
CA ILE A 77 9.22 14.20 20.73
C ILE A 77 7.83 13.68 20.37
N VAL A 78 7.78 12.44 19.91
CA VAL A 78 6.56 11.72 19.56
C VAL A 78 6.21 10.81 20.72
N ALA A 79 5.18 11.14 21.48
CA ALA A 79 4.69 10.29 22.55
C ALA A 79 3.42 9.56 22.12
N THR A 80 3.40 8.25 22.33
CA THR A 80 2.18 7.45 22.17
C THR A 80 1.51 7.31 23.53
N THR A 81 0.25 7.70 23.62
CA THR A 81 -0.60 7.56 24.80
C THR A 81 -1.81 6.68 24.45
N PRO A 82 -2.62 6.23 25.41
CA PRO A 82 -3.88 5.53 25.13
C PRO A 82 -4.86 6.35 24.26
N SER A 83 -4.73 7.69 24.26
CA SER A 83 -5.54 8.60 23.46
C SER A 83 -5.02 8.84 22.04
N GLY A 84 -3.79 8.44 21.72
CA GLY A 84 -3.20 8.59 20.38
C GLY A 84 -1.74 9.04 20.40
N LYS A 85 -1.25 9.55 19.27
CA LYS A 85 0.09 10.13 19.16
C LYS A 85 0.03 11.63 19.41
N ASN A 86 0.87 12.11 20.32
CA ASN A 86 1.08 13.52 20.61
C ASN A 86 2.50 13.93 20.22
N PHE A 87 2.65 15.17 19.78
CA PHE A 87 3.91 15.71 19.27
C PHE A 87 4.30 16.91 20.11
N TYR A 88 5.54 16.93 20.59
CA TYR A 88 6.07 17.97 21.47
C TYR A 88 7.39 18.51 20.93
N ASP A 89 7.65 19.79 21.17
CA ASP A 89 8.98 20.36 20.99
C ASP A 89 9.93 19.89 22.11
N SER A 90 11.19 20.34 22.04
CA SER A 90 12.21 19.99 23.05
C SER A 90 11.88 20.53 24.45
N ASN A 91 10.96 21.49 24.57
CA ASN A 91 10.54 22.10 25.83
C ASN A 91 9.25 21.47 26.40
N GLY A 92 8.65 20.49 25.71
CA GLY A 92 7.38 19.87 26.10
C GLY A 92 6.13 20.64 25.67
N THR A 93 6.27 21.63 24.79
CA THR A 93 5.14 22.37 24.20
C THR A 93 4.51 21.55 23.06
N PRO A 94 3.18 21.41 22.98
CA PRO A 94 2.53 20.75 21.86
C PRO A 94 2.88 21.38 20.51
N LEU A 95 3.28 20.55 19.54
CA LEU A 95 3.60 20.97 18.18
C LEU A 95 2.33 21.20 17.36
N GLY A 96 2.31 22.32 16.64
CA GLY A 96 1.34 22.58 15.58
C GLY A 96 1.61 21.74 14.33
N LYS A 97 0.72 21.86 13.35
CA LYS A 97 0.95 21.28 12.03
C LYS A 97 2.12 22.00 11.34
N LEU A 98 2.95 21.23 10.65
CA LEU A 98 3.95 21.72 9.70
C LEU A 98 3.30 22.65 8.68
N SER A 99 4.03 23.68 8.25
CA SER A 99 3.62 24.50 7.11
C SER A 99 3.77 23.71 5.79
N PRO A 100 3.03 24.08 4.73
CA PRO A 100 3.23 23.52 3.40
C PRO A 100 4.68 23.64 2.90
N ASP A 101 5.34 24.77 3.17
CA ASP A 101 6.73 25.00 2.77
C ASP A 101 7.69 24.04 3.49
N GLN A 102 7.49 23.81 4.80
CA GLN A 102 8.25 22.81 5.55
C GLN A 102 8.02 21.40 4.99
N ALA A 103 6.80 21.07 4.56
CA ALA A 103 6.53 19.77 3.93
C ALA A 103 7.29 19.61 2.60
N MET A 104 7.38 20.67 1.77
CA MET A 104 8.19 20.65 0.55
C MET A 104 9.68 20.47 0.85
N GLU A 105 10.19 21.21 1.84
CA GLU A 105 11.58 21.11 2.28
C GLU A 105 11.93 19.70 2.76
N ILE A 106 11.08 19.11 3.61
CA ILE A 106 11.23 17.73 4.08
C ILE A 106 11.31 16.75 2.91
N VAL A 107 10.44 16.89 1.91
CA VAL A 107 10.48 16.04 0.72
C VAL A 107 11.79 16.23 -0.06
N SER A 108 12.24 17.47 -0.24
CA SER A 108 13.50 17.75 -0.92
C SER A 108 14.74 17.19 -0.18
N LEU A 109 14.70 17.12 1.15
CA LEU A 109 15.81 16.61 1.97
C LEU A 109 15.79 15.09 2.11
N LYS A 110 14.61 14.50 2.30
CA LYS A 110 14.43 13.06 2.56
C LYS A 110 14.18 12.24 1.28
N THR A 111 14.11 12.88 0.11
CA THR A 111 13.95 12.17 -1.17
C THR A 111 14.81 12.75 -2.27
N THR A 112 14.94 11.99 -3.36
CA THR A 112 15.56 12.46 -4.62
C THR A 112 14.58 13.20 -5.53
N LEU A 113 13.37 13.52 -5.04
CA LEU A 113 12.28 14.08 -5.82
C LEU A 113 12.20 15.60 -5.65
N LYS A 114 11.85 16.31 -6.72
CA LYS A 114 11.62 17.75 -6.71
C LYS A 114 10.17 18.06 -6.33
N PRO A 115 9.90 18.75 -5.20
CA PRO A 115 8.54 19.13 -4.83
C PRO A 115 8.00 20.25 -5.73
N LEU A 116 6.72 20.18 -6.07
CA LEU A 116 6.02 21.12 -6.96
C LEU A 116 4.86 21.84 -6.26
N ALA A 117 4.03 21.09 -5.54
CA ALA A 117 2.85 21.63 -4.86
C ALA A 117 2.48 20.78 -3.65
N VAL A 118 1.75 21.35 -2.69
CA VAL A 118 1.30 20.67 -1.47
C VAL A 118 -0.20 20.86 -1.28
N GLN A 119 -0.87 19.77 -0.91
CA GLN A 119 -2.28 19.76 -0.52
C GLN A 119 -2.45 19.05 0.82
N GLU A 120 -3.16 19.68 1.76
CA GLU A 120 -3.60 19.01 2.99
C GLU A 120 -4.79 18.09 2.72
N ILE A 121 -4.72 16.87 3.24
CA ILE A 121 -5.79 15.89 3.21
C ILE A 121 -6.23 15.61 4.64
N THR A 122 -7.49 15.94 4.92
CA THR A 122 -8.10 15.79 6.25
C THR A 122 -9.18 14.72 6.30
N LYS A 123 -9.63 14.22 5.14
CA LYS A 123 -10.72 13.23 5.04
C LYS A 123 -10.27 11.94 4.37
N THR A 124 -10.75 10.83 4.90
CA THR A 124 -10.55 9.51 4.32
C THR A 124 -11.37 9.39 3.03
N LYS A 125 -10.83 8.65 2.06
CA LYS A 125 -11.52 8.30 0.81
C LYS A 125 -11.23 6.85 0.45
N LYS A 126 -12.27 6.07 0.15
CA LYS A 126 -12.15 4.67 -0.27
C LYS A 126 -11.33 4.55 -1.56
N GLY A 127 -10.47 3.52 -1.63
CA GLY A 127 -9.59 3.28 -2.77
C GLY A 127 -8.52 4.36 -3.01
N SER A 128 -8.33 5.29 -2.07
CA SER A 128 -7.30 6.33 -2.19
C SER A 128 -5.89 5.77 -2.02
N GLU A 129 -4.89 6.48 -2.57
CA GLU A 129 -3.48 6.09 -2.46
C GLU A 129 -2.93 6.21 -1.02
N TYR A 130 -3.66 6.91 -0.16
CA TYR A 130 -3.35 7.19 1.24
C TYR A 130 -4.26 6.45 2.23
N ARG A 131 -5.03 5.45 1.77
CA ARG A 131 -5.84 4.60 2.65
C ARG A 131 -4.98 3.94 3.75
N GLY A 132 -5.56 3.76 4.93
CA GLY A 132 -4.89 3.18 6.10
C GLY A 132 -3.84 4.08 6.77
N ARG A 133 -3.84 5.39 6.49
CA ARG A 133 -2.91 6.36 7.10
C ARG A 133 -3.61 7.28 8.10
N ASP A 134 -2.86 7.65 9.14
CA ASP A 134 -3.25 8.63 10.15
C ASP A 134 -3.44 10.00 9.47
N LEU A 135 -4.63 10.60 9.59
CA LEU A 135 -4.93 11.93 9.06
C LEU A 135 -4.85 12.98 10.18
N PRO A 136 -4.50 14.24 9.87
CA PRO A 136 -4.25 14.81 8.55
C PRO A 136 -2.89 14.43 7.96
N ILE A 137 -2.78 14.48 6.62
CA ILE A 137 -1.52 14.29 5.88
C ILE A 137 -1.36 15.34 4.79
N TYR A 138 -0.12 15.65 4.44
CA TYR A 138 0.19 16.40 3.22
C TYR A 138 0.42 15.45 2.05
N LYS A 139 -0.22 15.75 0.91
CA LYS A 139 0.14 15.22 -0.40
C LYS A 139 1.01 16.26 -1.09
N VAL A 140 2.27 15.91 -1.29
CA VAL A 140 3.23 16.71 -2.05
C VAL A 140 3.31 16.12 -3.45
N ASP A 141 2.94 16.91 -4.45
CA ASP A 141 3.15 16.57 -5.85
C ASP A 141 4.62 16.82 -6.18
N THR A 142 5.28 15.81 -6.73
CA THR A 142 6.72 15.84 -7.00
C THR A 142 7.03 15.31 -8.39
N GLU A 143 8.24 15.59 -8.85
CA GLU A 143 8.79 15.12 -10.11
C GLU A 143 10.16 14.48 -9.88
N ASN A 144 10.46 13.40 -10.60
CA ASN A 144 11.81 12.83 -10.63
C ASN A 144 12.67 13.43 -11.76
N ASN A 145 13.95 13.06 -11.80
CA ASN A 145 14.91 13.55 -12.81
C ASN A 145 14.52 13.22 -14.28
N LEU A 146 13.52 12.36 -14.50
CA LEU A 146 13.02 11.96 -15.82
C LEU A 146 11.67 12.63 -16.16
N GLY A 147 11.21 13.58 -15.36
CA GLY A 147 9.94 14.27 -15.57
C GLY A 147 8.69 13.48 -15.20
N LYS A 148 8.83 12.38 -14.43
CA LYS A 148 7.67 11.56 -14.03
C LYS A 148 7.09 12.09 -12.72
N LEU A 149 5.78 12.33 -12.73
CA LEU A 149 5.02 12.77 -11.57
C LEU A 149 4.86 11.64 -10.53
N ILE A 150 5.17 11.97 -9.28
CA ILE A 150 5.11 11.07 -8.12
C ILE A 150 4.47 11.83 -6.96
N ASN A 151 3.53 11.19 -6.26
CA ASN A 151 2.94 11.77 -5.06
C ASN A 151 3.72 11.29 -3.84
N VAL A 152 4.13 12.21 -2.98
CA VAL A 152 4.76 11.92 -1.69
C VAL A 152 3.79 12.32 -0.60
N TYR A 153 3.52 11.40 0.33
CA TYR A 153 2.65 11.64 1.47
C TYR A 153 3.49 11.84 2.72
N VAL A 154 3.26 12.96 3.39
CA VAL A 154 4.02 13.41 4.55
C VAL A 154 3.08 13.62 5.74
N SER A 155 3.47 13.12 6.91
CA SER A 155 2.77 13.39 8.18
C SER A 155 2.80 14.88 8.49
N VAL A 156 1.65 15.50 8.80
CA VAL A 156 1.58 16.94 9.10
C VAL A 156 2.26 17.32 10.42
N PHE A 157 2.55 16.35 11.31
CA PHE A 157 3.16 16.64 12.61
C PHE A 157 4.60 16.16 12.70
N SER A 158 4.88 14.93 12.28
CA SER A 158 6.22 14.34 12.41
C SER A 158 7.15 14.61 11.23
N GLY A 159 6.61 15.04 10.08
CA GLY A 159 7.42 15.17 8.86
C GLY A 159 7.89 13.83 8.29
N ASP A 160 7.28 12.72 8.70
CA ASP A 160 7.62 11.41 8.17
C ASP A 160 7.00 11.20 6.79
N ILE A 161 7.79 10.65 5.87
CA ILE A 161 7.30 10.23 4.56
C ILE A 161 6.59 8.88 4.71
N VAL A 162 5.27 8.93 4.90
CA VAL A 162 4.42 7.76 5.14
C VAL A 162 4.17 6.93 3.89
N ALA A 163 4.22 7.54 2.70
CA ALA A 163 4.08 6.84 1.43
C ALA A 163 4.69 7.62 0.26
N ILE A 164 5.15 6.88 -0.75
CA ILE A 164 5.50 7.40 -2.07
C ILE A 164 4.67 6.62 -3.09
N ARG A 165 4.03 7.32 -4.02
CA ARG A 165 3.03 6.77 -4.95
C ARG A 165 3.34 7.21 -6.38
N SER A 166 3.93 6.28 -7.13
CA SER A 166 4.26 6.44 -8.54
C SER A 166 3.23 5.75 -9.45
N ASN A 167 3.36 5.90 -10.77
CA ASN A 167 2.55 5.13 -11.72
C ASN A 167 2.78 3.61 -11.58
N GLN A 168 4.00 3.19 -11.23
CA GLN A 168 4.29 1.77 -10.97
C GLN A 168 3.49 1.26 -9.77
N TRP A 169 3.35 2.07 -8.72
CA TRP A 169 2.49 1.76 -7.58
C TRP A 169 1.01 1.66 -8.00
N ARG A 170 0.51 2.55 -8.85
CA ARG A 170 -0.90 2.51 -9.32
C ARG A 170 -1.22 1.23 -10.10
N ILE A 171 -0.29 0.79 -10.96
CA ILE A 171 -0.43 -0.47 -11.71
C ILE A 171 -0.37 -1.65 -10.74
N TRP A 172 0.55 -1.62 -9.77
CA TRP A 172 0.60 -2.63 -8.72
C TRP A 172 -0.71 -2.70 -7.93
N ASP A 173 -1.25 -1.56 -7.52
CA ASP A 173 -2.52 -1.47 -6.79
C ASP A 173 -3.67 -2.08 -7.60
N LEU A 174 -3.75 -1.75 -8.90
CA LEU A 174 -4.73 -2.35 -9.80
C LEU A 174 -4.59 -3.88 -9.89
N MET A 175 -3.37 -4.38 -10.12
CA MET A 175 -3.09 -5.81 -10.18
C MET A 175 -3.41 -6.50 -8.86
N TRP A 176 -3.14 -5.84 -7.74
CA TRP A 176 -3.50 -6.30 -6.41
C TRP A 176 -5.01 -6.47 -6.27
N GLY A 177 -5.79 -5.47 -6.67
CA GLY A 177 -7.26 -5.57 -6.68
C GLY A 177 -7.79 -6.73 -7.51
N PHE A 178 -7.21 -7.00 -8.68
CA PHE A 178 -7.55 -8.18 -9.47
C PHE A 178 -7.17 -9.49 -8.78
N HIS A 179 -6.00 -9.53 -8.13
CA HIS A 179 -5.49 -10.72 -7.47
C HIS A 179 -6.29 -11.11 -6.22
N ILE A 180 -6.67 -10.13 -5.40
CA ILE A 180 -7.45 -10.36 -4.16
C ILE A 180 -8.97 -10.22 -4.36
N MET A 181 -9.43 -9.95 -5.58
CA MET A 181 -10.85 -9.76 -5.93
C MET A 181 -11.56 -8.64 -5.14
N ASP A 182 -10.80 -7.69 -4.62
CA ASP A 182 -11.32 -6.45 -4.03
C ASP A 182 -11.06 -5.31 -5.01
N TRP A 183 -12.03 -5.02 -5.87
CA TRP A 183 -11.86 -4.07 -6.98
C TRP A 183 -12.02 -2.61 -6.59
N VAL A 184 -12.56 -2.33 -5.40
CA VAL A 184 -12.92 -0.97 -4.98
C VAL A 184 -11.93 -0.45 -3.95
N GLU A 185 -11.78 -1.17 -2.83
CA GLU A 185 -10.94 -0.71 -1.73
C GLU A 185 -9.50 -1.18 -1.90
N ARG A 186 -9.31 -2.34 -2.55
CA ARG A 186 -8.02 -2.98 -2.83
C ARG A 186 -7.20 -3.19 -1.55
N ASP A 187 -7.88 -3.56 -0.47
CA ASP A 187 -7.31 -3.60 0.87
C ASP A 187 -7.74 -4.88 1.63
N ASN A 188 -8.96 -5.34 1.39
CA ASN A 188 -9.52 -6.47 2.14
C ASN A 188 -9.21 -7.82 1.46
N ILE A 189 -8.11 -8.46 1.89
CA ILE A 189 -7.77 -9.82 1.44
C ILE A 189 -8.67 -10.91 2.04
N ASP A 190 -9.39 -10.63 3.13
CA ASP A 190 -10.23 -11.61 3.83
C ASP A 190 -11.68 -11.64 3.32
N ASN A 191 -11.92 -11.10 2.12
CA ASN A 191 -13.27 -10.95 1.59
C ASN A 191 -13.90 -12.30 1.16
N LEU A 192 -15.23 -12.38 1.25
CA LEU A 192 -15.99 -13.60 0.96
C LEU A 192 -15.83 -14.06 -0.51
N LEU A 193 -15.75 -13.11 -1.44
CA LEU A 193 -15.63 -13.40 -2.87
C LEU A 193 -14.34 -14.16 -3.17
N LEU A 194 -13.20 -13.70 -2.62
CA LEU A 194 -11.91 -14.38 -2.75
C LEU A 194 -11.93 -15.77 -2.12
N LYS A 195 -12.53 -15.92 -0.93
CA LYS A 195 -12.63 -17.23 -0.23
C LYS A 195 -13.37 -18.26 -1.08
N ILE A 196 -14.55 -17.90 -1.59
CA ILE A 196 -15.35 -18.78 -2.45
C ILE A 196 -14.56 -19.11 -3.73
N PHE A 197 -13.97 -18.09 -4.36
CA PHE A 197 -13.27 -18.26 -5.62
C PHE A 197 -12.01 -19.14 -5.47
N SER A 198 -11.28 -19.02 -4.36
CA SER A 198 -10.10 -19.83 -4.07
C SER A 198 -10.43 -21.32 -3.97
N ILE A 199 -11.55 -21.67 -3.33
CA ILE A 199 -12.03 -23.05 -3.26
C ILE A 199 -12.43 -23.55 -4.65
N LEU A 200 -13.19 -22.75 -5.41
CA LEU A 200 -13.60 -23.11 -6.77
C LEU A 200 -12.40 -23.31 -7.69
N ALA A 201 -11.40 -22.44 -7.61
CA ALA A 201 -10.15 -22.54 -8.34
C ALA A 201 -9.40 -23.84 -8.02
N LEU A 202 -9.28 -24.20 -6.74
CA LEU A 202 -8.63 -25.44 -6.30
C LEU A 202 -9.36 -26.69 -6.83
N VAL A 203 -10.68 -26.73 -6.72
CA VAL A 203 -11.48 -27.85 -7.25
C VAL A 203 -11.33 -27.93 -8.77
N SER A 204 -11.34 -26.79 -9.46
CA SER A 204 -11.15 -26.73 -10.91
C SER A 204 -9.74 -27.20 -11.32
N SER A 205 -8.69 -26.87 -10.56
CA SER A 205 -7.34 -27.31 -10.89
C SER A 205 -7.15 -28.81 -10.64
N ILE A 206 -7.65 -29.33 -9.52
CA ILE A 206 -7.59 -30.77 -9.21
C ILE A 206 -8.35 -31.57 -10.28
N THR A 207 -9.56 -31.14 -10.64
CA THR A 207 -10.35 -31.82 -11.68
C THR A 207 -9.65 -31.78 -13.04
N GLY A 208 -8.99 -30.67 -13.40
CA GLY A 208 -8.18 -30.58 -14.62
C GLY A 208 -7.02 -31.58 -14.65
N VAL A 209 -6.27 -31.69 -13.55
CA VAL A 209 -5.17 -32.68 -13.42
C VAL A 209 -5.70 -34.12 -13.50
N LEU A 210 -6.80 -34.43 -12.80
CA LEU A 210 -7.41 -35.76 -12.85
C LEU A 210 -7.91 -36.13 -14.25
N LEU A 211 -8.47 -35.17 -14.99
CA LEU A 211 -8.91 -35.39 -16.37
C LEU A 211 -7.74 -35.70 -17.30
N PHE A 212 -6.60 -35.02 -17.13
CA PHE A 212 -5.38 -35.32 -17.90
C PHE A 212 -4.97 -36.78 -17.76
N PHE A 213 -4.86 -37.30 -16.53
CA PHE A 213 -4.49 -38.71 -16.29
C PHE A 213 -5.59 -39.71 -16.69
N LYS A 214 -6.88 -39.34 -16.61
CA LYS A 214 -7.98 -40.23 -17.03
C LYS A 214 -8.12 -40.33 -18.56
N LEU A 215 -7.69 -39.33 -19.32
CA LEU A 215 -7.73 -39.37 -20.78
C LEU A 215 -6.77 -40.43 -21.35
N ASP A 216 -5.64 -40.69 -20.69
CA ASP A 216 -4.68 -41.72 -21.14
C ASP A 216 -5.14 -43.16 -20.88
N VAL A 217 -6.03 -43.39 -19.92
CA VAL A 217 -6.49 -44.75 -19.57
C VAL A 217 -7.45 -45.33 -20.61
N LYS A 218 -8.01 -44.51 -21.51
CA LYS A 218 -9.10 -44.93 -22.41
C LYS A 218 -8.70 -45.26 -23.86
N LYS A 219 -7.41 -45.46 -24.14
CA LYS A 219 -6.93 -45.74 -25.52
C LYS A 219 -6.51 -47.18 -25.82
N ASN A 220 -6.65 -48.13 -24.87
CA ASN A 220 -6.20 -49.51 -25.05
C ASN A 220 -7.30 -50.56 -24.77
N GLU A 221 -8.46 -50.46 -25.40
CA GLU A 221 -9.42 -51.59 -25.59
C GLU A 221 -10.23 -51.26 -26.85
N GLN A 222 -10.24 -51.96 -27.99
CA GLN A 222 -9.68 -53.20 -28.53
C GLN A 222 -9.60 -53.07 -30.08
N PRO A 223 -8.89 -53.97 -30.81
CA PRO A 223 -8.92 -54.10 -32.27
C PRO A 223 -10.26 -54.56 -32.85
#